data_AF-A0A538U7X5-F1
#
_entry.id   AF-A0A538U7X5-F1
#
_cell.length_a   1.000
_cell.length_b   1.000
_cell.length_c   1.000
_cell.angle_alpha   90.00
_cell.angle_beta   90.00
_cell.angle_gamma   90.00
#
_symmetry.space_group_name_H-M   'P 1'
#
loop_
_entity.id
_entity.type
_entity.pdbx_description
1 polymer ?
#
loop_
_entity_poly.entity_id
_entity_poly.type
_entity_poly.pdbx_seq_one_letter_code
_entity_poly.pdbx_strand_id
1 'polypeptide(L)'
;MSMTVILSLHGSAMAFGPDAAASVASRISTVLPMTAGWDPSWNVALAAAVEASAVAEEDAADPEAVARTHRWDAARASADATPGPADAVGGLAPFALAESYVRLEMAFSSRDAAGAIDAAATLATHASDLADPFLVTAPDPAEVDGARALWSDATTPATLAPPATADETVIDPVAAAMALARESAALRPAIEDAVARGEGAAVDRMRDERLSAALALAGRLTLQAWRRAGSPDLGAATPNPGEAWVRPNPARAGATLLFDAVSAGSARLELFDVSGRRVGERSITLTAPGPQRVPLDGPGSGSRPAGVYLARVTQGDRVATARFIQAR
;
A
#
# COMPACT_ATOMS: atom_id res chain seq x y z
N MET A 1 -25.04 -40.88 23.71
CA MET A 1 -24.59 -39.50 24.00
C MET A 1 -23.10 -39.43 23.73
N SER A 2 -22.72 -38.99 22.53
CA SER A 2 -21.35 -38.59 22.22
C SER A 2 -21.44 -37.44 21.22
N MET A 3 -21.34 -36.21 21.72
CA MET A 3 -21.13 -35.02 20.92
C MET A 3 -19.67 -35.02 20.49
N THR A 4 -19.43 -35.32 19.22
CA THR A 4 -18.18 -35.00 18.55
C THR A 4 -18.11 -33.49 18.42
N VAL A 5 -17.22 -32.87 19.20
CA VAL A 5 -16.86 -31.46 19.06
C VAL A 5 -16.07 -31.33 17.76
N ILE A 6 -16.73 -30.85 16.71
CA ILE A 6 -16.05 -30.34 15.51
C ILE A 6 -15.45 -29.01 15.94
N LEU A 7 -14.15 -29.00 16.22
CA LEU A 7 -13.37 -27.77 16.34
C LEU A 7 -13.40 -27.08 14.98
N SER A 8 -14.15 -25.98 14.87
CA SER A 8 -14.12 -25.11 13.71
C SER A 8 -12.73 -24.51 13.55
N LEU A 9 -11.96 -25.05 12.60
CA LEU A 9 -10.81 -24.37 12.00
C LEU A 9 -11.35 -23.22 11.15
N HIS A 10 -11.71 -22.09 11.78
CA HIS A 10 -11.87 -20.82 11.09
C HIS A 10 -10.47 -20.27 10.77
N GLY A 11 -9.76 -20.92 9.85
CA GLY A 11 -8.69 -20.25 9.13
C GLY A 11 -9.35 -19.21 8.25
N SER A 12 -9.08 -17.93 8.47
CA SER A 12 -9.59 -16.84 7.63
C SER A 12 -9.37 -17.20 6.16
N ALA A 13 -10.41 -17.06 5.34
CA ALA A 13 -10.34 -17.34 3.91
C ALA A 13 -9.51 -16.30 3.15
N MET A 14 -9.08 -15.23 3.83
CA MET A 14 -8.27 -14.14 3.31
C MET A 14 -6.77 -14.49 3.30
N ALA A 15 -6.03 -13.79 2.45
CA ALA A 15 -4.58 -13.84 2.35
C ALA A 15 -3.94 -13.32 3.63
N PHE A 16 -2.68 -12.90 3.55
CA PHE A 16 -2.19 -11.72 4.26
C PHE A 16 -3.36 -10.88 4.79
N GLY A 17 -3.47 -10.76 6.12
CA GLY A 17 -4.64 -10.13 6.74
C GLY A 17 -4.92 -8.74 6.16
N PRO A 18 -6.12 -8.17 6.39
CA PRO A 18 -6.52 -6.88 5.82
C PRO A 18 -5.49 -5.77 6.11
N ASP A 19 -4.79 -5.87 7.24
CA ASP A 19 -3.68 -4.98 7.63
C ASP A 19 -2.52 -4.92 6.62
N ALA A 20 -2.20 -6.04 5.97
CA ALA A 20 -1.15 -6.15 4.98
C ALA A 20 -1.57 -5.47 3.66
N ALA A 21 -2.80 -5.75 3.20
CA ALA A 21 -3.37 -5.10 2.04
C ALA A 21 -3.53 -3.59 2.27
N ALA A 22 -3.95 -3.16 3.46
CA ALA A 22 -4.01 -1.75 3.86
C ALA A 22 -2.61 -1.10 3.87
N SER A 23 -1.58 -1.85 4.29
CA SER A 23 -0.19 -1.39 4.24
C SER A 23 0.31 -1.20 2.81
N VAL A 24 -0.07 -2.06 1.88
CA VAL A 24 0.20 -1.88 0.44
C VAL A 24 -0.58 -0.67 -0.09
N ALA A 25 -1.89 -0.62 0.16
CA ALA A 25 -2.80 0.41 -0.35
C ALA A 25 -2.36 1.83 0.05
N SER A 26 -2.00 2.04 1.32
CA SER A 26 -1.51 3.32 1.84
C SER A 26 -0.21 3.84 1.19
N ARG A 27 0.44 3.04 0.34
CA ARG A 27 1.70 3.40 -0.34
C ARG A 27 1.57 3.48 -1.85
N ILE A 28 0.48 2.98 -2.45
CA ILE A 28 0.30 2.96 -3.90
C ILE A 28 0.36 4.35 -4.50
N SER A 29 -0.38 5.30 -3.94
CA SER A 29 -0.41 6.71 -4.40
C SER A 29 0.98 7.34 -4.50
N THR A 30 1.96 6.87 -3.72
CA THR A 30 3.33 7.40 -3.70
C THR A 30 4.10 7.20 -5.01
N VAL A 31 3.61 6.32 -5.91
CA VAL A 31 4.14 6.14 -7.27
C VAL A 31 3.68 7.21 -8.25
N LEU A 32 2.57 7.88 -7.96
CA LEU A 32 2.05 8.92 -8.84
C LEU A 32 2.95 10.16 -8.74
N PRO A 33 3.27 10.79 -9.88
CA PRO A 33 4.02 12.04 -9.84
C PRO A 33 3.20 13.09 -9.10
N MET A 34 3.87 14.04 -8.44
CA MET A 34 3.18 15.11 -7.70
C MET A 34 2.34 16.01 -8.63
N THR A 35 2.65 16.03 -9.93
CA THR A 35 1.84 16.71 -10.97
C THR A 35 0.46 16.08 -11.15
N ALA A 36 0.24 14.86 -10.65
CA ALA A 36 -1.09 14.25 -10.62
C ALA A 36 -2.01 14.90 -9.56
N GLY A 37 -1.50 15.79 -8.71
CA GLY A 37 -2.33 16.55 -7.76
C GLY A 37 -2.86 15.74 -6.58
N TRP A 38 -2.45 14.48 -6.42
CA TRP A 38 -2.82 13.66 -5.27
C TRP A 38 -2.18 14.19 -3.98
N ASP A 39 -2.90 14.04 -2.86
CA ASP A 39 -2.42 14.39 -1.53
C ASP A 39 -2.40 13.16 -0.60
N PRO A 40 -1.57 13.15 0.45
CA PRO A 40 -1.46 12.00 1.36
C PRO A 40 -2.71 11.59 2.13
N SER A 41 -3.81 12.37 2.14
CA SER A 41 -5.09 11.87 2.65
C SER A 41 -5.59 10.67 1.84
N TRP A 42 -5.18 10.56 0.57
CA TRP A 42 -5.41 9.35 -0.24
C TRP A 42 -4.82 8.11 0.41
N ASN A 43 -3.66 8.21 1.07
CA ASN A 43 -3.02 7.05 1.70
C ASN A 43 -3.88 6.52 2.85
N VAL A 44 -4.47 7.43 3.63
CA VAL A 44 -5.37 7.09 4.73
C VAL A 44 -6.69 6.55 4.19
N ALA A 45 -7.25 7.20 3.16
CA ALA A 45 -8.49 6.77 2.53
C ALA A 45 -8.37 5.40 1.85
N LEU A 46 -7.23 5.12 1.21
CA LEU A 46 -6.93 3.82 0.59
C LEU A 46 -6.85 2.71 1.64
N ALA A 47 -6.15 2.93 2.75
CA ALA A 47 -6.12 1.96 3.85
C ALA A 47 -7.51 1.73 4.45
N ALA A 48 -8.25 2.80 4.73
CA ALA A 48 -9.60 2.72 5.26
C ALA A 48 -10.57 2.01 4.31
N ALA A 49 -10.41 2.17 2.99
CA ALA A 49 -11.22 1.48 1.99
C ALA A 49 -10.95 -0.04 1.98
N VAL A 50 -9.69 -0.47 2.17
CA VAL A 50 -9.37 -1.90 2.35
C VAL A 50 -10.04 -2.46 3.60
N GLU A 51 -9.92 -1.77 4.73
CA GLU A 51 -10.55 -2.19 5.99
C GLU A 51 -12.08 -2.26 5.87
N ALA A 52 -12.70 -1.29 5.21
CA ALA A 52 -14.14 -1.27 4.96
C ALA A 52 -14.59 -2.43 4.03
N SER A 53 -13.81 -2.76 3.00
CA SER A 53 -14.08 -3.90 2.12
C SER A 53 -14.02 -5.21 2.87
N ALA A 54 -12.99 -5.41 3.71
CA ALA A 54 -12.84 -6.62 4.51
C ALA A 54 -14.05 -6.86 5.44
N VAL A 55 -14.54 -5.80 6.10
CA VAL A 55 -15.76 -5.89 6.93
C VAL A 55 -16.99 -6.24 6.08
N ALA A 56 -17.13 -5.64 4.90
CA ALA A 56 -18.26 -5.94 4.01
C ALA A 56 -18.22 -7.37 3.47
N GLU A 57 -17.04 -7.92 3.23
CA GLU A 57 -16.82 -9.29 2.78
C GLU A 57 -17.12 -10.33 3.86
N GLU A 58 -16.83 -10.04 5.13
CA GLU A 58 -17.23 -10.88 6.27
C GLU A 58 -18.75 -11.02 6.37
N ASP A 59 -19.48 -9.96 6.05
CA ASP A 59 -20.94 -9.92 6.04
C ASP A 59 -21.58 -10.38 4.71
N ALA A 60 -20.78 -10.88 3.76
CA ALA A 60 -21.25 -11.23 2.42
C ALA A 60 -22.25 -12.40 2.43
N ALA A 61 -23.31 -12.27 1.62
CA ALA A 61 -24.33 -13.31 1.49
C ALA A 61 -23.83 -14.60 0.80
N ASP A 62 -22.76 -14.49 -0.01
CA ASP A 62 -22.12 -15.62 -0.70
C ASP A 62 -20.60 -15.60 -0.42
N PRO A 63 -20.14 -16.19 0.70
CA PRO A 63 -18.73 -16.22 1.06
C PRO A 63 -17.88 -17.07 0.09
N GLU A 64 -18.47 -18.01 -0.65
CA GLU A 64 -17.74 -18.82 -1.64
C GLU A 64 -17.44 -18.03 -2.92
N ALA A 65 -18.33 -17.11 -3.33
CA ALA A 65 -18.04 -16.17 -4.39
C ALA A 65 -16.90 -15.21 -4.02
N VAL A 66 -16.92 -14.67 -2.81
CA VAL A 66 -15.83 -13.83 -2.29
C VAL A 66 -14.53 -14.62 -2.25
N ALA A 67 -14.50 -15.82 -1.66
CA ALA A 67 -13.28 -16.62 -1.60
C ALA A 67 -12.66 -16.91 -3.00
N ARG A 68 -13.49 -17.03 -4.04
CA ARG A 68 -13.02 -17.22 -5.42
C ARG A 68 -12.32 -15.99 -6.00
N THR A 69 -12.66 -14.77 -5.59
CA THR A 69 -12.01 -13.54 -6.08
C THR A 69 -10.65 -13.31 -5.43
N HIS A 70 -10.38 -13.90 -4.26
CA HIS A 70 -9.09 -13.80 -3.58
C HIS A 70 -8.13 -14.96 -3.91
N ARG A 71 -8.62 -16.08 -4.43
CA ARG A 71 -7.79 -17.27 -4.69
C ARG A 71 -7.40 -17.40 -6.15
N TRP A 72 -6.29 -18.09 -6.39
CA TRP A 72 -5.92 -18.54 -7.73
C TRP A 72 -4.90 -19.68 -7.70
N ASP A 73 -5.31 -20.89 -8.02
CA ASP A 73 -4.42 -22.05 -8.08
C ASP A 73 -3.48 -22.00 -9.29
N ALA A 74 -2.25 -21.57 -9.06
CA ALA A 74 -1.23 -21.41 -10.08
C ALA A 74 -0.90 -22.71 -10.85
N ALA A 75 -1.17 -23.88 -10.27
CA ALA A 75 -0.94 -25.17 -10.91
C ALA A 75 -2.08 -25.59 -11.86
N ARG A 76 -3.29 -25.07 -11.65
CA ARG A 76 -4.49 -25.34 -12.48
C ARG A 76 -4.78 -24.23 -13.49
N ALA A 77 -4.10 -23.10 -13.34
CA ALA A 77 -4.33 -21.90 -14.12
C ALA A 77 -4.20 -22.07 -15.63
N SER A 78 -5.06 -21.36 -16.37
CA SER A 78 -4.85 -21.15 -17.80
C SER A 78 -3.64 -20.23 -18.05
N ALA A 79 -3.04 -20.37 -19.24
CA ALA A 79 -2.08 -19.39 -19.76
C ALA A 79 -2.76 -18.21 -20.49
N ASP A 80 -4.09 -18.28 -20.66
CA ASP A 80 -4.86 -17.30 -21.43
C ASP A 80 -5.20 -16.06 -20.60
N ALA A 81 -5.33 -14.93 -21.30
CA ALA A 81 -5.71 -13.65 -20.69
C ALA A 81 -7.20 -13.56 -20.30
N THR A 82 -8.01 -14.57 -20.63
CA THR A 82 -9.44 -14.63 -20.32
C THR A 82 -9.72 -15.84 -19.42
N PRO A 83 -10.58 -15.72 -18.38
CA PRO A 83 -10.86 -16.83 -17.49
C PRO A 83 -11.42 -18.04 -18.24
N GLY A 84 -10.80 -19.19 -18.03
CA GLY A 84 -11.27 -20.47 -18.54
C GLY A 84 -11.97 -21.31 -17.48
N PRO A 85 -12.48 -22.51 -17.84
CA PRO A 85 -13.08 -23.45 -16.90
C PRO A 85 -12.15 -23.85 -15.74
N ALA A 86 -10.83 -23.89 -15.98
CA ALA A 86 -9.86 -24.22 -14.95
C ALA A 86 -9.72 -23.11 -13.90
N ASP A 87 -9.79 -21.84 -14.32
CA ASP A 87 -9.77 -20.68 -13.42
C ASP A 87 -11.08 -20.54 -12.63
N ALA A 88 -12.22 -20.96 -13.20
CA ALA A 88 -13.49 -20.99 -12.45
C ALA A 88 -13.42 -21.87 -11.19
N VAL A 89 -12.58 -22.90 -11.22
CA VAL A 89 -12.32 -23.81 -10.08
C VAL A 89 -11.10 -23.34 -9.27
N GLY A 90 -10.05 -22.89 -9.94
CA GLY A 90 -8.80 -22.45 -9.32
C GLY A 90 -8.91 -21.10 -8.61
N GLY A 91 -9.90 -20.28 -8.95
CA GLY A 91 -10.07 -18.92 -8.46
C GLY A 91 -9.76 -17.87 -9.54
N LEU A 92 -10.13 -16.61 -9.27
CA LEU A 92 -10.20 -15.54 -10.27
C LEU A 92 -9.32 -14.32 -9.94
N ALA A 93 -8.44 -14.40 -8.93
CA ALA A 93 -7.69 -13.24 -8.44
C ALA A 93 -6.91 -12.44 -9.51
N PRO A 94 -6.22 -13.05 -10.50
CA PRO A 94 -5.53 -12.29 -11.55
C PRO A 94 -6.48 -11.46 -12.42
N PHE A 95 -7.68 -11.99 -12.67
CA PHE A 95 -8.69 -11.32 -13.48
C PHE A 95 -9.40 -10.23 -12.69
N ALA A 96 -9.67 -10.45 -11.40
CA ALA A 96 -10.22 -9.45 -10.49
C ALA A 96 -9.25 -8.25 -10.32
N LEU A 97 -7.95 -8.52 -10.25
CA LEU A 97 -6.91 -7.48 -10.28
C LEU A 97 -6.96 -6.67 -11.59
N ALA A 98 -7.04 -7.34 -12.74
CA ALA A 98 -7.12 -6.67 -14.04
C ALA A 98 -8.42 -5.85 -14.17
N GLU A 99 -9.54 -6.33 -13.65
CA GLU A 99 -10.79 -5.57 -13.60
C GLU A 99 -10.67 -4.30 -12.73
N SER A 100 -10.02 -4.41 -11.56
CA SER A 100 -9.75 -3.25 -10.69
C SER A 100 -8.87 -2.21 -11.37
N TYR A 101 -7.88 -2.66 -12.16
CA TYR A 101 -7.07 -1.78 -12.99
C TYR A 101 -7.90 -1.02 -14.03
N VAL A 102 -8.83 -1.69 -14.72
CA VAL A 102 -9.72 -1.05 -15.71
C VAL A 102 -10.67 -0.06 -15.01
N ARG A 103 -11.22 -0.42 -13.84
CA ARG A 103 -12.03 0.49 -13.00
C ARG A 103 -11.24 1.73 -12.58
N LEU A 104 -9.97 1.57 -12.22
CA LEU A 104 -9.09 2.67 -11.84
C LEU A 104 -8.79 3.60 -13.03
N GLU A 105 -8.53 3.06 -14.23
CA GLU A 105 -8.38 3.84 -15.46
C GLU A 105 -9.64 4.67 -15.76
N MET A 106 -10.83 4.05 -15.61
CA MET A 106 -12.11 4.73 -15.79
C MET A 106 -12.32 5.84 -14.76
N ALA A 107 -12.03 5.59 -13.48
CA ALA A 107 -12.17 6.55 -12.41
C ALA A 107 -11.23 7.77 -12.58
N PHE A 108 -9.99 7.54 -13.02
CA PHE A 108 -9.10 8.63 -13.38
C PHE A 108 -9.62 9.42 -14.57
N SER A 109 -10.10 8.74 -15.61
CA SER A 109 -10.63 9.39 -16.82
C SER A 109 -11.85 10.27 -16.53
N SER A 110 -12.71 9.85 -15.60
CA SER A 110 -13.89 10.60 -15.15
C SER A 110 -13.60 11.60 -14.03
N ARG A 111 -12.37 11.63 -13.49
CA ARG A 111 -11.99 12.40 -12.29
C ARG A 111 -12.84 12.06 -11.06
N ASP A 112 -13.24 10.81 -10.94
CA ASP A 112 -13.95 10.28 -9.77
C ASP A 112 -12.94 9.86 -8.69
N ALA A 113 -12.68 10.76 -7.74
CA ALA A 113 -11.72 10.49 -6.66
C ALA A 113 -12.16 9.33 -5.75
N ALA A 114 -13.46 9.20 -5.47
CA ALA A 114 -13.98 8.13 -4.62
C ALA A 114 -13.85 6.78 -5.33
N GLY A 115 -14.23 6.72 -6.60
CA GLY A 115 -14.04 5.53 -7.44
C GLY A 115 -12.57 5.17 -7.64
N ALA A 116 -11.67 6.16 -7.70
CA ALA A 116 -10.23 5.92 -7.80
C ALA A 116 -9.65 5.33 -6.50
N ILE A 117 -10.10 5.83 -5.34
CA ILE A 117 -9.71 5.28 -4.03
C ILE A 117 -10.20 3.83 -3.90
N ASP A 118 -11.48 3.58 -4.19
CA ASP A 118 -12.08 2.25 -4.15
C ASP A 118 -11.33 1.26 -5.07
N ALA A 119 -11.18 1.61 -6.34
CA ALA A 119 -10.53 0.74 -7.32
C ALA A 119 -9.05 0.49 -7.01
N ALA A 120 -8.32 1.49 -6.49
CA ALA A 120 -6.92 1.32 -6.09
C ALA A 120 -6.78 0.51 -4.79
N ALA A 121 -7.74 0.60 -3.86
CA ALA A 121 -7.79 -0.26 -2.68
C ALA A 121 -8.05 -1.72 -3.08
N THR A 122 -9.04 -1.99 -3.94
CA THR A 122 -9.30 -3.35 -4.46
C THR A 122 -8.10 -3.90 -5.24
N LEU A 123 -7.43 -3.05 -6.03
CA LEU A 123 -6.19 -3.41 -6.72
C LEU A 123 -5.09 -3.83 -5.73
N ALA A 124 -4.94 -3.12 -4.61
CA ALA A 124 -3.99 -3.44 -3.55
C ALA A 124 -4.29 -4.77 -2.88
N THR A 125 -5.58 -5.03 -2.60
CA THR A 125 -6.06 -6.28 -2.03
C THR A 125 -5.70 -7.45 -2.94
N HIS A 126 -6.09 -7.41 -4.22
CA HIS A 126 -5.80 -8.51 -5.13
C HIS A 126 -4.30 -8.69 -5.42
N ALA A 127 -3.51 -7.61 -5.45
CA ALA A 127 -2.06 -7.73 -5.56
C ALA A 127 -1.46 -8.44 -4.31
N SER A 128 -2.03 -8.18 -3.12
CA SER A 128 -1.62 -8.83 -1.88
C SER A 128 -2.06 -10.29 -1.84
N ASP A 129 -3.27 -10.60 -2.30
CA ASP A 129 -3.78 -11.97 -2.44
C ASP A 129 -2.86 -12.82 -3.33
N LEU A 130 -2.49 -12.29 -4.49
CA LEU A 130 -1.60 -12.96 -5.45
C LEU A 130 -0.17 -13.08 -4.91
N ALA A 131 0.22 -12.21 -3.98
CA ALA A 131 1.51 -12.29 -3.33
C ALA A 131 1.54 -13.33 -2.20
N ASP A 132 0.39 -13.83 -1.73
CA ASP A 132 0.30 -14.85 -0.69
C ASP A 132 0.44 -16.28 -1.26
N PRO A 133 1.53 -17.00 -0.96
CA PRO A 133 1.78 -18.37 -1.42
C PRO A 133 0.66 -19.36 -1.07
N PHE A 134 -0.06 -19.14 0.02
CA PHE A 134 -1.09 -20.03 0.53
C PHE A 134 -2.49 -19.75 -0.04
N LEU A 135 -2.70 -18.61 -0.71
CA LEU A 135 -3.90 -18.36 -1.52
C LEU A 135 -3.72 -18.74 -2.99
N VAL A 136 -2.48 -18.75 -3.47
CA VAL A 136 -2.17 -19.08 -4.86
C VAL A 136 -1.77 -20.54 -5.10
N THR A 137 -1.91 -21.37 -4.06
CA THR A 137 -1.70 -22.81 -4.13
C THR A 137 -2.91 -23.54 -3.58
N ALA A 138 -3.19 -24.74 -4.10
CA ALA A 138 -4.25 -25.58 -3.56
C ALA A 138 -4.00 -25.89 -2.07
N PRO A 139 -5.06 -26.01 -1.24
CA PRO A 139 -4.92 -26.51 0.11
C PRO A 139 -4.21 -27.87 0.13
N ASP A 140 -3.17 -28.00 0.96
CA ASP A 140 -2.43 -29.26 1.15
C ASP A 140 -2.74 -29.83 2.54
N PRO A 141 -3.33 -31.04 2.64
CA PRO A 141 -3.53 -31.71 3.93
C PRO A 141 -2.22 -32.03 4.68
N ALA A 142 -1.07 -32.01 3.99
CA ALA A 142 0.25 -32.19 4.58
C ALA A 142 0.98 -30.87 4.89
N GLU A 143 0.30 -29.71 4.78
CA GLU A 143 0.82 -28.40 5.15
C GLU A 143 1.42 -28.44 6.56
N VAL A 144 2.62 -27.86 6.72
CA VAL A 144 3.27 -27.77 8.03
C VAL A 144 2.41 -26.97 9.00
N ASP A 145 2.07 -27.57 10.14
CA ASP A 145 1.23 -26.95 11.17
C ASP A 145 1.74 -25.56 11.55
N GLY A 146 0.86 -24.57 11.46
CA GLY A 146 1.16 -23.19 11.80
C GLY A 146 1.93 -22.40 10.75
N ALA A 147 2.30 -22.99 9.60
CA ALA A 147 3.01 -22.26 8.53
C ALA A 147 2.19 -21.08 7.99
N ARG A 148 0.90 -21.31 7.71
CA ARG A 148 -0.04 -20.28 7.28
C ARG A 148 -0.28 -19.22 8.36
N ALA A 149 -0.47 -19.64 9.61
CA ALA A 149 -0.66 -18.71 10.72
C ALA A 149 0.57 -17.81 10.92
N LEU A 150 1.77 -18.41 10.92
CA LEU A 150 3.01 -17.66 11.03
C LEU A 150 3.18 -16.71 9.84
N TRP A 151 2.80 -17.12 8.62
CA TRP A 151 2.81 -16.27 7.44
C TRP A 151 1.84 -15.07 7.57
N SER A 152 0.64 -15.25 8.11
CA SER A 152 -0.36 -14.18 8.24
C SER A 152 -0.11 -13.23 9.44
N ASP A 153 0.37 -13.73 10.58
CA ASP A 153 0.36 -12.97 11.86
C ASP A 153 1.49 -11.93 12.02
N ALA A 154 2.57 -12.00 11.24
CA ALA A 154 3.76 -11.17 11.48
C ALA A 154 3.88 -9.92 10.59
N THR A 155 2.79 -9.45 9.97
CA THR A 155 2.78 -8.13 9.35
C THR A 155 2.74 -7.02 10.39
N THR A 156 3.87 -6.37 10.62
CA THR A 156 3.87 -5.05 11.26
C THR A 156 3.71 -4.00 10.15
N PRO A 157 2.71 -3.11 10.15
CA PRO A 157 2.48 -2.11 9.08
C PRO A 157 3.64 -1.14 8.78
N ALA A 158 4.70 -1.16 9.58
CA ALA A 158 5.79 -0.19 9.60
C ALA A 158 6.95 -0.48 8.63
N THR A 159 7.05 -1.66 8.01
CA THR A 159 8.29 -2.08 7.30
C THR A 159 8.29 -1.93 5.78
N LEU A 160 7.14 -1.79 5.13
CA LEU A 160 7.13 -1.65 3.66
C LEU A 160 7.71 -0.29 3.24
N ALA A 161 8.85 -0.33 2.55
CA ALA A 161 9.38 0.84 1.87
C ALA A 161 8.45 1.22 0.71
N PRO A 162 8.31 2.53 0.39
CA PRO A 162 7.65 2.91 -0.85
C PRO A 162 8.40 2.25 -2.02
N PRO A 163 7.68 1.87 -3.10
CA PRO A 163 8.32 1.24 -4.24
C PRO A 163 9.45 2.15 -4.76
N ALA A 164 10.54 1.54 -5.21
CA ALA A 164 11.60 2.26 -5.92
C ALA A 164 10.99 3.01 -7.12
N THR A 165 11.70 4.03 -7.63
CA THR A 165 11.28 4.87 -8.77
C THR A 165 10.45 4.10 -9.78
N ALA A 166 9.24 4.58 -10.06
CA ALA A 166 8.26 3.85 -10.82
C ALA A 166 8.83 3.39 -12.17
N ASP A 167 9.00 2.09 -12.30
CA ASP A 167 9.33 1.42 -13.54
C ASP A 167 8.25 1.76 -14.57
N GLU A 168 8.67 2.42 -15.66
CA GLU A 168 7.76 2.98 -16.67
C GLU A 168 7.34 1.95 -17.74
N THR A 169 7.78 0.70 -17.60
CA THR A 169 7.40 -0.35 -18.53
C THR A 169 5.90 -0.60 -18.49
N VAL A 170 5.26 -0.54 -19.66
CA VAL A 170 3.86 -0.93 -19.81
C VAL A 170 3.77 -2.44 -19.66
N ILE A 171 2.91 -2.89 -18.76
CA ILE A 171 2.69 -4.31 -18.48
C ILE A 171 1.24 -4.70 -18.79
N ASP A 172 1.07 -5.95 -19.21
CA ASP A 172 -0.25 -6.57 -19.27
C ASP A 172 -0.70 -6.94 -17.84
N PRO A 173 -1.84 -6.43 -17.35
CA PRO A 173 -2.25 -6.64 -15.96
C PRO A 173 -2.44 -8.12 -15.60
N VAL A 174 -3.04 -8.91 -16.50
CA VAL A 174 -3.32 -10.33 -16.25
C VAL A 174 -2.02 -11.13 -16.23
N ALA A 175 -1.15 -10.96 -17.23
CA ALA A 175 0.12 -11.65 -17.30
C ALA A 175 1.02 -11.32 -16.10
N ALA A 176 1.07 -10.04 -15.68
CA ALA A 176 1.84 -9.61 -14.53
C ALA A 176 1.28 -10.16 -13.21
N ALA A 177 -0.05 -10.21 -13.06
CA ALA A 177 -0.71 -10.82 -11.93
C ALA A 177 -0.44 -12.33 -11.83
N MET A 178 -0.53 -13.06 -12.95
CA MET A 178 -0.20 -14.48 -13.01
C MET A 178 1.28 -14.76 -12.72
N ALA A 179 2.19 -13.87 -13.16
CA ALA A 179 3.61 -13.99 -12.85
C ALA A 179 3.87 -13.85 -11.35
N LEU A 180 3.30 -12.83 -10.70
CA LEU A 180 3.39 -12.65 -9.25
C LEU A 180 2.89 -13.89 -8.50
N ALA A 181 1.71 -14.40 -8.88
CA ALA A 181 1.14 -15.59 -8.24
C ALA A 181 1.98 -16.85 -8.43
N ARG A 182 2.57 -17.07 -9.61
CA ARG A 182 3.47 -18.22 -9.83
C ARG A 182 4.74 -18.12 -8.99
N GLU A 183 5.32 -16.93 -8.89
CA GLU A 183 6.48 -16.70 -8.03
C GLU A 183 6.15 -16.90 -6.54
N SER A 184 4.98 -16.46 -6.10
CA SER A 184 4.50 -16.71 -4.73
C SER A 184 4.22 -18.19 -4.47
N ALA A 185 3.57 -18.89 -5.40
CA ALA A 185 3.32 -20.33 -5.29
C ALA A 185 4.63 -21.12 -5.12
N ALA A 186 5.68 -20.74 -5.86
CA ALA A 186 6.98 -21.40 -5.80
C ALA A 186 7.69 -21.24 -4.45
N LEU A 187 7.33 -20.25 -3.62
CA LEU A 187 7.93 -20.04 -2.31
C LEU A 187 7.35 -20.93 -1.21
N ARG A 188 6.17 -21.53 -1.42
CA ARG A 188 5.48 -22.29 -0.37
C ARG A 188 6.35 -23.38 0.27
N PRO A 189 7.07 -24.25 -0.47
CA PRO A 189 7.93 -25.26 0.15
C PRO A 189 9.03 -24.67 1.04
N ALA A 190 9.63 -23.54 0.63
CA ALA A 190 10.68 -22.89 1.40
C ALA A 190 10.16 -22.28 2.71
N ILE A 191 8.91 -21.80 2.71
CA ILE A 191 8.23 -21.27 3.90
C ILE A 191 7.94 -22.40 4.88
N GLU A 192 7.32 -23.49 4.41
CA GLU A 192 7.01 -24.66 5.23
C GLU A 192 8.29 -25.27 5.86
N ASP A 193 9.37 -25.37 5.07
CA ASP A 193 10.69 -25.78 5.53
C ASP A 193 11.26 -24.86 6.63
N ALA A 194 11.16 -23.54 6.45
CA ALA A 194 11.62 -22.57 7.44
C ALA A 194 10.82 -22.66 8.74
N VAL A 195 9.50 -22.84 8.65
CA VAL A 195 8.60 -23.03 9.80
C VAL A 195 8.98 -24.30 10.56
N ALA A 196 9.16 -25.42 9.85
CA ALA A 196 9.55 -26.69 10.44
C ALA A 196 10.91 -26.62 11.17
N ARG A 197 11.81 -25.76 10.71
CA ARG A 197 13.12 -25.48 11.34
C ARG A 197 13.08 -24.40 12.42
N GLY A 198 11.94 -23.75 12.66
CA GLY A 198 11.80 -22.64 13.62
C GLY A 198 12.48 -21.34 13.16
N GLU A 199 12.70 -21.16 11.87
CA GLU A 199 13.41 -20.03 11.25
C GLU A 199 12.46 -18.84 10.97
N GLY A 200 11.76 -18.34 11.99
CA GLY A 200 10.75 -17.27 11.82
C GLY A 200 11.26 -16.02 11.10
N ALA A 201 12.51 -15.60 11.35
CA ALA A 201 13.12 -14.47 10.66
C ALA A 201 13.32 -14.69 9.14
N ALA A 202 13.42 -15.95 8.68
CA ALA A 202 13.44 -16.25 7.25
C ALA A 202 12.05 -16.10 6.63
N VAL A 203 11.02 -16.54 7.36
CA VAL A 203 9.61 -16.35 6.97
C VAL A 203 9.28 -14.86 6.86
N ASP A 204 9.71 -14.04 7.81
CA ASP A 204 9.51 -12.58 7.77
C ASP A 204 10.15 -11.94 6.54
N ARG A 205 11.39 -12.33 6.18
CA ARG A 205 12.03 -11.82 4.96
C ARG A 205 11.29 -12.20 3.69
N MET A 206 10.87 -13.47 3.57
CA MET A 206 10.10 -13.94 2.41
C MET A 206 8.77 -13.19 2.31
N ARG A 207 8.10 -12.94 3.44
CA ARG A 207 6.90 -12.10 3.51
C ARG A 207 7.17 -10.69 3.01
N ASP A 208 8.18 -10.01 3.56
CA ASP A 208 8.50 -8.63 3.20
C ASP A 208 8.83 -8.49 1.71
N GLU A 209 9.53 -9.48 1.14
CA GLU A 209 9.80 -9.57 -0.30
C GLU A 209 8.50 -9.72 -1.12
N ARG A 210 7.57 -10.58 -0.68
CA ARG A 210 6.27 -10.76 -1.36
C ARG A 210 5.40 -9.51 -1.30
N LEU A 211 5.28 -8.88 -0.14
CA LEU A 211 4.52 -7.63 0.01
C LEU A 211 5.15 -6.48 -0.77
N SER A 212 6.48 -6.43 -0.85
CA SER A 212 7.19 -5.46 -1.70
C SER A 212 6.89 -5.69 -3.18
N ALA A 213 6.80 -6.95 -3.62
CA ALA A 213 6.41 -7.31 -4.99
C ALA A 213 4.95 -6.93 -5.29
N ALA A 214 4.02 -7.16 -4.34
CA ALA A 214 2.63 -6.71 -4.43
C ALA A 214 2.54 -5.19 -4.62
N LEU A 215 3.24 -4.43 -3.76
CA LEU A 215 3.29 -2.98 -3.83
C LEU A 215 3.90 -2.46 -5.14
N ALA A 216 4.96 -3.11 -5.63
CA ALA A 216 5.56 -2.77 -6.91
C ALA A 216 4.59 -3.02 -8.09
N LEU A 217 3.87 -4.15 -8.09
CA LEU A 217 2.87 -4.44 -9.12
C LEU A 217 1.71 -3.43 -9.08
N ALA A 218 1.07 -3.28 -7.92
CA ALA A 218 -0.07 -2.38 -7.75
C ALA A 218 0.32 -0.93 -8.09
N GLY A 219 1.49 -0.48 -7.62
CA GLY A 219 2.01 0.85 -7.92
C GLY A 219 2.26 1.08 -9.43
N ARG A 220 2.85 0.11 -10.14
CA ARG A 220 3.02 0.20 -11.60
C ARG A 220 1.68 0.29 -12.32
N LEU A 221 0.72 -0.55 -11.95
CA LEU A 221 -0.61 -0.54 -12.55
C LEU A 221 -1.38 0.76 -12.28
N THR A 222 -1.27 1.33 -11.08
CA THR A 222 -1.84 2.65 -10.78
C THR A 222 -1.22 3.76 -11.62
N LEU A 223 0.11 3.79 -11.75
CA LEU A 223 0.77 4.77 -12.61
C LEU A 223 0.37 4.60 -14.08
N GLN A 224 0.30 3.34 -14.56
CA GLN A 224 -0.11 3.02 -15.92
C GLN A 224 -1.56 3.44 -16.19
N ALA A 225 -2.49 3.18 -15.27
CA ALA A 225 -3.89 3.60 -15.36
C ALA A 225 -4.00 5.13 -15.44
N TRP A 226 -3.28 5.85 -14.58
CA TRP A 226 -3.26 7.31 -14.57
C TRP A 226 -2.72 7.89 -15.89
N ARG A 227 -1.64 7.33 -16.44
CA ARG A 227 -1.10 7.76 -17.75
C ARG A 227 -2.10 7.50 -18.88
N ARG A 228 -2.75 6.33 -18.89
CA ARG A 228 -3.75 5.99 -19.91
C ARG A 228 -5.00 6.85 -19.86
N ALA A 229 -5.39 7.29 -18.67
CA ALA A 229 -6.44 8.28 -18.46
C ALA A 229 -6.06 9.71 -18.93
N GLY A 230 -4.89 9.90 -19.54
CA GLY A 230 -4.41 11.20 -20.02
C GLY A 230 -3.74 12.04 -18.94
N SER A 231 -3.23 11.40 -17.88
CA SER A 231 -2.56 12.06 -16.75
C SER A 231 -3.39 13.20 -16.14
N PRO A 232 -4.64 12.93 -15.74
CA PRO A 232 -5.50 13.96 -15.17
C PRO A 232 -4.90 14.51 -13.89
N ASP A 233 -5.09 15.81 -13.66
CA ASP A 233 -5.00 16.37 -12.32
C ASP A 233 -6.16 15.77 -11.52
N LEU A 234 -5.81 14.95 -10.53
CA LEU A 234 -6.77 14.26 -9.67
C LEU A 234 -7.47 15.25 -8.73
N GLY A 235 -6.96 16.49 -8.66
CA GLY A 235 -7.33 17.44 -7.65
C GLY A 235 -6.80 16.96 -6.31
N ALA A 236 -6.26 17.87 -5.53
CA ALA A 236 -6.09 17.58 -4.13
C ALA A 236 -7.50 17.27 -3.59
N ALA A 237 -7.70 16.15 -2.90
CA ALA A 237 -8.78 16.14 -1.93
C ALA A 237 -8.36 17.26 -0.99
N THR A 238 -8.96 18.46 -1.12
CA THR A 238 -8.40 19.71 -0.58
C THR A 238 -7.73 19.41 0.74
N PRO A 239 -6.39 19.44 0.83
CA PRO A 239 -5.74 19.21 2.10
C PRO A 239 -6.38 20.23 2.99
N ASN A 240 -6.85 19.79 4.17
CA ASN A 240 -7.24 20.74 5.19
C ASN A 240 -6.10 21.76 5.23
N PRO A 241 -6.36 23.06 4.99
CA PRO A 241 -5.32 24.08 4.99
C PRO A 241 -4.64 24.05 6.37
N GLY A 242 -3.58 23.24 6.49
CA GLY A 242 -3.07 22.81 7.78
C GLY A 242 -2.34 21.46 7.86
N GLU A 243 -2.22 20.71 6.76
CA GLU A 243 -1.43 19.47 6.76
C GLU A 243 -0.12 19.59 5.94
N ALA A 244 0.95 18.98 6.46
CA ALA A 244 2.27 18.93 5.83
C ALA A 244 2.91 17.55 6.04
N TRP A 245 3.93 17.22 5.24
CA TRP A 245 4.60 15.91 5.27
C TRP A 245 6.11 16.03 5.15
N VAL A 246 6.85 15.08 5.73
CA VAL A 246 8.31 15.02 5.58
C VAL A 246 8.69 13.75 4.82
N ARG A 247 9.54 13.88 3.81
CA ARG A 247 10.10 12.74 3.07
C ARG A 247 11.62 12.83 2.92
N PRO A 248 12.36 11.71 3.05
CA PRO A 248 11.87 10.41 3.53
C PRO A 248 11.46 10.47 5.02
N ASN A 249 10.65 9.51 5.46
CA ASN A 249 10.33 9.28 6.88
C ASN A 249 10.41 7.77 7.15
N PRO A 250 11.40 7.27 7.94
CA PRO A 250 12.37 8.03 8.72
C PRO A 250 13.31 8.93 7.89
N ALA A 251 13.49 10.15 8.36
CA ALA A 251 14.35 11.18 7.80
C ALA A 251 15.82 10.90 8.16
N ARG A 252 16.68 10.96 7.15
CA ARG A 252 18.15 11.09 7.30
C ARG A 252 18.56 12.47 6.76
N ALA A 253 19.82 12.64 6.38
CA ALA A 253 20.25 13.79 5.58
C ALA A 253 19.43 13.88 4.27
N GLY A 254 19.05 15.10 3.89
CA GLY A 254 18.28 15.41 2.68
C GLY A 254 16.76 15.38 2.85
N ALA A 255 16.22 15.32 4.07
CA ALA A 255 14.78 15.30 4.27
C ALA A 255 14.12 16.61 3.85
N THR A 256 12.94 16.51 3.23
CA THR A 256 12.19 17.63 2.66
C THR A 256 10.80 17.67 3.25
N LEU A 257 10.38 18.85 3.69
CA LEU A 257 9.00 19.15 4.06
C LEU A 257 8.20 19.51 2.81
N LEU A 258 7.01 18.94 2.70
CA LEU A 258 6.02 19.17 1.65
C LEU A 258 4.76 19.74 2.27
N PHE A 259 4.21 20.82 1.69
CA PHE A 259 2.96 21.45 2.11
C PHE A 259 2.42 22.33 0.97
N ASP A 260 1.17 22.75 1.02
CA ASP A 260 0.59 23.68 0.06
C ASP A 260 0.63 25.13 0.53
N ALA A 261 1.23 25.98 -0.29
CA ALA A 261 1.16 27.42 -0.13
C ALA A 261 -0.18 27.95 -0.64
N VAL A 262 -0.73 28.92 0.06
CA VAL A 262 -2.04 29.50 -0.29
C VAL A 262 -1.87 30.71 -1.20
N SER A 263 -0.71 31.33 -1.10
CA SER A 263 -0.29 32.48 -1.90
C SER A 263 1.23 32.48 -2.01
N ALA A 264 1.76 33.25 -2.96
CA ALA A 264 3.16 33.65 -2.91
C ALA A 264 3.39 34.57 -1.68
N GLY A 265 4.57 34.50 -1.06
CA GLY A 265 4.90 35.33 0.10
C GLY A 265 5.88 34.69 1.07
N SER A 266 5.93 35.22 2.28
CA SER A 266 6.78 34.66 3.34
C SER A 266 6.00 33.67 4.19
N ALA A 267 6.66 32.57 4.57
CA ALA A 267 6.18 31.64 5.59
C ALA A 267 7.29 31.35 6.60
N ARG A 268 6.92 30.84 7.77
CA ARG A 268 7.84 30.47 8.84
C ARG A 268 7.81 28.97 9.05
N LEU A 269 8.95 28.31 8.91
CA LEU A 269 9.16 26.91 9.27
C LEU A 269 9.73 26.83 10.68
N GLU A 270 9.10 26.05 11.54
CA GLU A 270 9.54 25.74 12.90
C GLU A 270 9.64 24.23 13.09
N LEU A 271 10.63 23.78 13.86
CA LEU A 271 10.81 22.38 14.22
C LEU A 271 10.74 22.22 15.74
N PHE A 272 10.02 21.21 16.20
CA PHE A 272 9.85 20.88 17.61
C PHE A 272 10.27 19.43 17.87
N ASP A 273 10.86 19.18 19.04
CA ASP A 273 11.01 17.82 19.55
C ASP A 273 9.70 17.34 20.22
N VAL A 274 9.65 16.07 20.63
CA VAL A 274 8.46 15.47 21.26
C VAL A 274 8.06 16.14 22.58
N SER A 275 8.97 16.88 23.23
CA SER A 275 8.65 17.65 24.44
C SER A 275 7.98 19.00 24.15
N GLY A 276 7.84 19.35 22.87
CA GLY A 276 7.32 20.64 22.43
C GLY A 276 8.38 21.75 22.44
N ARG A 277 9.64 21.43 22.72
CA ARG A 277 10.74 22.41 22.65
C ARG A 277 11.10 22.67 21.19
N ARG A 278 11.19 23.94 20.82
CA ARG A 278 11.60 24.38 19.48
C ARG A 278 13.09 24.15 19.28
N VAL A 279 13.45 23.35 18.28
CA VAL A 279 14.82 22.93 17.95
C VAL A 279 15.36 23.58 16.66
N GLY A 280 14.50 24.25 15.88
CA GLY A 280 14.90 24.98 14.69
C GLY A 280 13.81 25.96 14.23
N GLU A 281 14.21 27.05 13.57
CA GLU A 281 13.31 28.07 13.01
C GLU A 281 13.96 28.69 11.77
N ARG A 282 13.18 28.86 10.70
CA ARG A 282 13.62 29.51 9.46
C ARG A 282 12.48 30.19 8.72
N SER A 283 12.70 31.41 8.25
CA SER A 283 11.83 32.06 7.27
C SER A 283 12.06 31.50 5.87
N ILE A 284 10.99 31.19 5.16
CA ILE A 284 11.00 30.66 3.80
C ILE A 284 10.20 31.58 2.88
N THR A 285 10.66 31.73 1.65
CA THR A 285 9.98 32.51 0.61
C THR A 285 9.29 31.56 -0.37
N LEU A 286 8.02 31.79 -0.61
CA LEU A 286 7.14 31.01 -1.46
C LEU A 286 6.88 31.83 -2.73
N THR A 287 7.21 31.27 -3.88
CA THR A 287 7.19 31.99 -5.16
C THR A 287 5.82 31.96 -5.84
N ALA A 288 4.97 31.00 -5.48
CA ALA A 288 3.64 30.81 -6.04
C ALA A 288 2.73 30.11 -5.02
N PRO A 289 1.39 30.25 -5.14
CA PRO A 289 0.47 29.32 -4.49
C PRO A 289 0.66 27.88 -5.00
N GLY A 290 0.21 26.91 -4.23
CA GLY A 290 0.31 25.48 -4.52
C GLY A 290 1.50 24.79 -3.86
N PRO A 291 1.85 23.57 -4.33
CA PRO A 291 2.78 22.69 -3.64
C PRO A 291 4.19 23.28 -3.44
N GLN A 292 4.70 23.17 -2.22
CA GLN A 292 6.02 23.65 -1.82
C GLN A 292 6.91 22.52 -1.34
N ARG A 293 8.20 22.64 -1.61
CA ARG A 293 9.24 21.70 -1.18
C ARG A 293 10.32 22.46 -0.46
N VAL A 294 10.48 22.18 0.83
CA VAL A 294 11.40 22.90 1.69
C VAL A 294 12.35 21.92 2.36
N PRO A 295 13.64 21.94 2.02
CA PRO A 295 14.63 21.12 2.70
C PRO A 295 14.62 21.40 4.20
N LEU A 296 14.50 20.34 5.00
CA LEU A 296 14.59 20.41 6.46
C LEU A 296 16.02 20.66 6.92
N ASP A 297 16.99 20.23 6.12
CA ASP A 297 18.39 20.55 6.32
C ASP A 297 18.67 21.92 5.71
N GLY A 298 19.27 22.81 6.50
CA GLY A 298 19.69 24.12 6.01
C GLY A 298 20.15 25.06 7.12
N PRO A 299 20.44 26.32 6.78
CA PRO A 299 20.86 27.31 7.77
C PRO A 299 19.83 27.41 8.91
N GLY A 300 20.29 27.21 10.14
CA GLY A 300 19.45 27.24 11.35
C GLY A 300 18.78 25.91 11.75
N SER A 301 19.00 24.81 11.03
CA SER A 301 18.34 23.52 11.34
C SER A 301 19.01 22.69 12.45
N GLY A 302 20.24 23.04 12.87
CA GLY A 302 21.01 22.33 13.90
C GLY A 302 21.32 20.86 13.58
N SER A 303 22.20 20.24 14.36
CA SER A 303 22.30 18.78 14.38
C SER A 303 21.19 18.23 15.27
N ARG A 304 20.37 17.32 14.74
CA ARG A 304 19.20 16.76 15.42
C ARG A 304 19.50 15.31 15.82
N PRO A 305 19.43 14.96 17.12
CA PRO A 305 19.49 13.56 17.54
C PRO A 305 18.41 12.72 16.87
N ALA A 306 18.64 11.42 16.75
CA ALA A 306 17.58 10.50 16.34
C ALA A 306 16.40 10.57 17.33
N GLY A 307 15.18 10.61 16.81
CA GLY A 307 13.98 10.81 17.61
C GLY A 307 12.77 11.28 16.80
N VAL A 308 11.65 11.52 17.46
CA VAL A 308 10.42 12.03 16.83
C VAL A 308 10.38 13.55 16.91
N TYR A 309 10.01 14.18 15.79
CA TYR A 309 9.94 15.63 15.63
C TYR A 309 8.63 16.05 14.96
N LEU A 310 8.26 17.30 15.19
CA LEU A 310 7.16 17.99 14.52
C LEU A 310 7.71 19.16 13.71
N ALA A 311 7.38 19.25 12.43
CA ALA A 311 7.58 20.43 11.61
C ALA A 311 6.27 21.23 11.52
N ARG A 312 6.37 22.56 11.59
CA ARG A 312 5.24 23.49 11.49
C ARG A 312 5.58 24.58 10.50
N VAL A 313 4.69 24.84 9.55
CA VAL A 313 4.77 25.97 8.62
C VAL A 313 3.64 26.94 8.93
N THR A 314 3.97 28.21 9.15
CA THR A 314 3.00 29.28 9.35
C THR A 314 3.05 30.26 8.18
N GLN A 315 1.94 30.47 7.50
CA GLN A 315 1.78 31.46 6.42
C GLN A 315 0.55 32.32 6.71
N GLY A 316 0.76 33.57 7.15
CA GLY A 316 -0.33 34.41 7.66
C GLY A 316 -1.04 33.72 8.83
N ASP A 317 -2.36 33.55 8.73
CA ASP A 317 -3.19 32.88 9.75
C ASP A 317 -3.26 31.36 9.59
N ARG A 318 -2.55 30.77 8.61
CA ARG A 318 -2.58 29.32 8.35
C ARG A 318 -1.37 28.62 8.91
N VAL A 319 -1.59 27.42 9.45
CA VAL A 319 -0.58 26.61 10.11
C VAL A 319 -0.66 25.19 9.60
N ALA A 320 0.37 24.73 8.89
CA ALA A 320 0.53 23.35 8.46
C ALA A 320 1.49 22.58 9.36
N THR A 321 1.20 21.32 9.70
CA THR A 321 2.08 20.50 10.57
C THR A 321 2.37 19.11 10.01
N ALA A 322 3.57 18.60 10.29
CA ALA A 322 4.04 17.28 9.89
C ALA A 322 4.79 16.59 11.04
N ARG A 323 4.51 15.32 11.33
CA ARG A 323 5.31 14.51 12.26
C ARG A 323 6.31 13.65 11.49
N PHE A 324 7.55 13.55 11.96
CA PHE A 324 8.56 12.70 11.33
C PHE A 324 9.55 12.11 12.32
N ILE A 325 10.24 11.04 11.92
CA ILE A 325 11.28 10.37 12.70
C ILE A 325 12.63 10.78 12.12
N GLN A 326 13.52 11.36 12.91
CA GLN A 326 14.93 11.51 12.55
C GLN A 326 15.66 10.20 12.88
N ALA A 327 16.28 9.58 11.88
CA ALA A 327 17.19 8.45 12.05
C ALA A 327 18.63 8.95 12.26
N ARG A 328 19.48 8.07 12.83
CA ARG A 328 20.94 8.28 12.92
C ARG A 328 21.57 8.24 11.53
#